data_AF-A0A371DQP2-F1
#
_entry.id   AF-A0A371DQP2-F1
#
_cell.length_a   1.000
_cell.length_b   1.000
_cell.length_c   1.000
_cell.angle_alpha   90.00
_cell.angle_beta   90.00
_cell.angle_gamma   90.00
#
_symmetry.space_group_name_H-M   'P 1'
#
loop_
_entity.id
_entity.type
_entity.pdbx_description
1 polymer ?
#
loop_
_entity_poly.entity_id
_entity_poly.type
_entity_poly.pdbx_seq_one_letter_code
_entity_poly.pdbx_strand_id
1 'polypeptide(L)'
;MTMSNWARLRRLGIRRRQVRYLNLTFMNELIAPILRQEPAERLTIDKAVENLRQRTSKLSHWELRARLVERDGDKFVTFFKNVYHVLFRTISHLVQRTPPLPTPRPGTWD
;
A
#
# COMPACT_ATOMS: atom_id res chain seq x y z
N MET A 1 -3.37 15.53 -11.62
CA MET A 1 -3.37 15.39 -10.14
C MET A 1 -3.84 16.73 -9.57
N THR A 2 -5.14 16.89 -9.30
CA THR A 2 -5.75 18.19 -9.00
C THR A 2 -5.59 18.55 -7.51
N MET A 3 -5.18 19.80 -7.24
CA MET A 3 -4.91 20.35 -5.89
C MET A 3 -6.14 20.37 -4.96
N SER A 4 -7.34 20.05 -5.46
CA SER A 4 -8.62 20.16 -4.74
C SER A 4 -8.86 19.09 -3.67
N ASN A 5 -8.15 17.95 -3.72
CA ASN A 5 -8.39 16.85 -2.77
C ASN A 5 -7.73 17.08 -1.39
N TRP A 6 -6.66 17.88 -1.33
CA TRP A 6 -5.88 18.10 -0.11
C TRP A 6 -6.59 19.01 0.92
N ALA A 7 -7.42 19.93 0.47
CA ALA A 7 -8.20 20.81 1.34
C ALA A 7 -9.26 20.03 2.14
N ARG A 8 -9.80 18.95 1.58
CA ARG A 8 -10.81 18.09 2.24
C ARG A 8 -10.19 17.24 3.35
N LEU A 9 -8.94 16.79 3.18
CA LEU A 9 -8.23 15.94 4.15
C LEU A 9 -7.74 16.71 5.39
N ARG A 10 -7.60 18.05 5.34
CA ARG A 10 -7.21 18.88 6.49
C ARG A 10 -8.28 18.95 7.59
N ARG A 11 -9.56 18.69 7.28
CA ARG A 11 -10.66 18.71 8.28
C ARG A 11 -10.71 17.46 9.17
N LEU A 12 -10.10 16.36 8.77
CA LEU A 12 -10.19 15.07 9.47
C LEU A 12 -9.11 14.85 10.56
N GLY A 13 -8.45 15.92 11.03
CA GLY A 13 -7.45 15.81 12.10
C GLY A 13 -6.22 14.96 11.76
N ILE A 14 -6.03 14.61 10.48
CA ILE A 14 -4.86 13.87 9.99
C ILE A 14 -3.67 14.83 10.04
N ARG A 15 -3.02 14.94 11.21
CA ARG A 15 -1.73 15.61 11.37
C ARG A 15 -0.80 15.12 10.27
N ARG A 16 -0.10 16.05 9.60
CA ARG A 16 0.84 15.79 8.50
C ARG A 16 1.72 14.56 8.80
N ARG A 17 1.31 13.38 8.36
CA ARG A 17 2.21 12.24 8.28
C ARG A 17 3.06 12.51 7.05
N GLN A 18 4.34 12.80 7.25
CA GLN A 18 5.30 12.83 6.15
C GLN A 18 5.11 11.55 5.34
N VAL A 19 4.86 11.70 4.04
CA VAL A 19 4.83 10.58 3.11
C VAL A 19 6.26 10.07 2.99
N ARG A 20 6.65 9.22 3.94
CA ARG A 20 8.00 8.64 4.03
C ARG A 20 8.29 7.78 2.81
N TYR A 21 7.26 7.15 2.23
CA TYR A 21 7.39 6.24 1.11
C TYR A 21 6.59 6.71 -0.11
N LEU A 22 7.23 6.72 -1.28
CA LEU A 22 6.62 7.19 -2.54
C LEU A 22 5.64 6.18 -3.15
N ASN A 23 5.85 4.89 -2.93
CA ASN A 23 5.05 3.81 -3.51
C ASN A 23 3.83 3.38 -2.67
N LEU A 24 3.67 3.93 -1.45
CA LEU A 24 2.52 3.64 -0.57
C LEU A 24 1.45 4.74 -0.57
N THR A 25 1.44 5.60 -1.59
CA THR A 25 0.47 6.70 -1.67
C THR A 25 -0.98 6.21 -1.76
N PHE A 26 -1.23 5.06 -2.40
CA PHE A 26 -2.56 4.44 -2.48
C PHE A 26 -3.13 4.04 -1.11
N MET A 27 -2.27 3.72 -0.12
CA MET A 27 -2.71 3.36 1.22
C MET A 27 -3.37 4.54 1.95
N ASN A 28 -3.02 5.77 1.61
CA ASN A 28 -3.65 6.94 2.23
C ASN A 28 -5.15 7.01 1.91
N GLU A 29 -5.55 6.63 0.70
CA GLU A 29 -6.97 6.59 0.30
C GLU A 29 -7.73 5.50 1.05
N LEU A 30 -7.06 4.38 1.38
CA LEU A 30 -7.64 3.30 2.18
C LEU A 30 -7.73 3.65 3.68
N ILE A 31 -6.70 4.28 4.22
CA ILE A 31 -6.57 4.56 5.65
C ILE A 31 -7.46 5.73 6.08
N ALA A 32 -7.65 6.74 5.22
CA ALA A 32 -8.48 7.91 5.51
C ALA A 32 -9.91 7.57 6.00
N PRO A 33 -10.68 6.67 5.37
CA PRO A 33 -12.00 6.28 5.85
C PRO A 33 -11.98 5.36 7.09
N ILE A 34 -10.89 4.63 7.34
CA ILE A 34 -10.72 3.76 8.52
C ILE A 34 -10.41 4.59 9.77
N LEU A 35 -9.64 5.66 9.62
CA LEU A 35 -9.22 6.56 10.70
C LEU A 35 -10.18 7.73 10.95
N ARG A 36 -11.43 7.68 10.46
CA ARG A 36 -12.43 8.68 10.82
C ARG A 36 -12.62 8.71 12.33
N GLN A 37 -12.67 9.92 12.89
CA GLN A 37 -12.80 10.14 14.34
C GLN A 37 -14.18 9.75 14.84
N GLU A 38 -15.21 10.03 14.06
CA GLU A 38 -16.59 9.65 14.36
C GLU A 38 -16.77 8.13 14.18
N PRO A 39 -17.08 7.37 15.24
CA PRO A 39 -17.27 5.92 15.15
C PRO A 39 -18.40 5.53 14.19
N ALA A 40 -19.45 6.36 14.09
CA ALA A 40 -20.57 6.14 13.19
C ALA A 40 -20.19 6.29 11.70
N GLU A 41 -19.16 7.07 11.39
CA GLU A 41 -18.70 7.28 10.02
C GLU A 41 -17.51 6.38 9.65
N ARG A 42 -16.93 5.68 10.62
CA ARG A 42 -15.81 4.76 10.41
C ARG A 42 -16.24 3.61 9.52
N LEU A 43 -15.43 3.34 8.50
CA LEU A 43 -15.67 2.23 7.60
C LEU A 43 -15.56 0.88 8.35
N THR A 44 -16.57 0.02 8.20
CA THR A 44 -16.56 -1.36 8.71
C THR A 44 -15.39 -2.15 8.13
N ILE A 45 -14.86 -3.12 8.90
CA ILE A 45 -13.71 -3.95 8.49
C ILE A 45 -13.99 -4.65 7.14
N ASP A 46 -15.18 -5.20 6.92
CA ASP A 46 -15.51 -5.89 5.65
C ASP A 46 -15.42 -4.95 4.45
N LYS A 47 -15.97 -3.73 4.58
CA LYS A 47 -15.88 -2.71 3.54
C LYS A 47 -14.44 -2.21 3.35
N ALA A 48 -13.64 -2.19 4.41
CA ALA A 48 -12.22 -1.86 4.33
C ALA A 48 -11.43 -2.93 3.58
N VAL A 49 -11.71 -4.21 3.83
CA VAL A 49 -11.12 -5.35 3.12
C VAL A 49 -11.51 -5.35 1.65
N GLU A 50 -12.77 -5.06 1.33
CA GLU A 50 -13.25 -4.95 -0.05
C GLU A 50 -12.56 -3.77 -0.77
N ASN A 51 -12.49 -2.61 -0.12
CA ASN A 51 -11.75 -1.47 -0.66
C ASN A 51 -10.26 -1.78 -0.87
N LEU A 52 -9.63 -2.51 0.06
CA LEU A 52 -8.25 -2.96 -0.11
C LEU A 52 -8.13 -3.87 -1.33
N ARG A 53 -8.98 -4.89 -1.47
CA ARG A 53 -9.00 -5.81 -2.61
C ARG A 53 -9.17 -5.10 -3.95
N GLN A 54 -10.12 -4.17 -4.05
CA GLN A 54 -10.36 -3.41 -5.28
C GLN A 54 -9.21 -2.48 -5.66
N ARG A 55 -8.40 -2.05 -4.69
CA ARG A 55 -7.25 -1.18 -4.94
C ARG A 55 -6.01 -2.00 -5.27
N THR A 56 -5.78 -3.10 -4.56
CA THR A 56 -4.66 -4.00 -4.84
C THR A 56 -4.85 -4.76 -6.15
N SER A 57 -6.09 -5.04 -6.59
CA SER A 57 -6.35 -5.65 -7.90
C SER A 57 -5.94 -4.76 -9.09
N LYS A 58 -5.86 -3.44 -8.89
CA LYS A 58 -5.40 -2.48 -9.90
C LYS A 58 -3.88 -2.34 -9.92
N LEU A 59 -3.18 -2.87 -8.92
CA LEU A 59 -1.73 -2.85 -8.85
C LEU A 59 -1.18 -4.07 -9.57
N SER A 60 -0.06 -3.88 -10.26
CA SER A 60 0.67 -4.98 -10.85
C SER A 60 1.27 -5.89 -9.77
N HIS A 61 1.47 -7.15 -10.13
CA HIS A 61 2.22 -8.12 -9.31
C HIS A 61 3.63 -7.64 -8.95
N TRP A 62 4.20 -6.73 -9.74
CA TRP A 62 5.49 -6.10 -9.51
C TRP A 62 5.41 -4.98 -8.47
N GLU A 63 4.40 -4.13 -8.54
CA GLU A 63 4.18 -3.06 -7.56
C GLU A 63 3.87 -3.62 -6.17
N LEU A 64 3.10 -4.71 -6.10
CA LEU A 64 2.81 -5.41 -4.83
C LEU A 64 4.06 -6.04 -4.21
N ARG A 65 5.09 -6.36 -5.00
CA ARG A 65 6.38 -6.90 -4.55
C ARG A 65 7.48 -5.85 -4.47
N ALA A 66 7.18 -4.61 -4.83
CA ALA A 66 8.18 -3.55 -4.84
C ALA A 66 8.60 -3.23 -3.40
N ARG A 67 9.89 -2.94 -3.23
CA ARG A 67 10.42 -2.45 -1.96
C ARG A 67 9.82 -1.08 -1.62
N LEU A 68 9.70 -0.77 -0.34
CA LEU A 68 9.32 0.57 0.12
C LEU A 68 10.39 1.58 -0.31
N VAL A 69 9.98 2.54 -1.14
CA VAL A 69 10.86 3.57 -1.69
C VAL A 69 10.79 4.80 -0.80
N GLU A 70 11.84 5.05 -0.02
CA GLU A 70 11.95 6.26 0.80
C GLU A 70 12.01 7.51 -0.07
N ARG A 71 11.31 8.57 0.35
CA ARG A 71 11.19 9.82 -0.39
C ARG A 71 12.48 10.66 -0.41
N ASP A 72 13.23 10.65 0.68
CA ASP A 72 14.38 11.53 0.89
C ASP A 72 15.72 10.84 0.58
N GLY A 73 15.69 9.63 0.01
CA GLY A 73 16.88 8.86 -0.34
C GLY A 73 17.46 9.23 -1.70
N ASP A 74 18.76 8.97 -1.89
CA ASP A 74 19.41 9.08 -3.19
C ASP A 74 18.72 8.13 -4.21
N LYS A 75 18.28 8.70 -5.33
CA LYS A 75 17.55 8.01 -6.38
C LYS A 75 18.39 6.90 -7.03
N PHE A 76 19.69 7.10 -7.17
CA PHE A 76 20.59 6.10 -7.78
C PHE A 76 20.76 4.90 -6.86
N VAL A 77 21.07 5.15 -5.58
CA VAL A 77 21.18 4.09 -4.56
C VAL A 77 19.86 3.32 -4.43
N THR A 78 18.73 4.03 -4.49
CA THR A 78 17.40 3.41 -4.44
C THR A 78 17.13 2.53 -5.65
N PHE A 79 17.53 2.96 -6.85
CA PHE A 79 17.41 2.15 -8.07
C PHE A 79 18.22 0.85 -7.97
N PHE A 80 19.51 0.91 -7.60
CA PHE A 80 20.33 -0.29 -7.44
C PHE A 80 19.79 -1.23 -6.37
N LYS A 81 19.29 -0.70 -5.24
CA LYS A 81 18.61 -1.49 -4.22
C LYS A 81 17.35 -2.16 -4.76
N ASN A 82 16.58 -1.49 -5.62
CA ASN A 82 15.39 -2.08 -6.24
C ASN A 82 15.76 -3.18 -7.24
N VAL A 83 16.79 -2.97 -8.07
CA VAL A 83 17.29 -4.00 -8.99
C VAL A 83 17.80 -5.21 -8.23
N TYR A 84 18.66 -5.02 -7.22
CA TYR A 84 19.18 -6.10 -6.40
C TYR A 84 18.05 -6.87 -5.68
N HIS A 85 17.09 -6.13 -5.11
CA HIS A 85 15.93 -6.74 -4.47
C HIS A 85 15.11 -7.57 -5.45
N VAL A 86 14.86 -7.04 -6.66
CA VAL A 86 14.10 -7.77 -7.69
C VAL A 86 14.84 -9.03 -8.11
N LEU A 87 16.14 -8.93 -8.41
CA LEU A 87 16.95 -10.06 -8.87
C LEU A 87 17.04 -11.16 -7.82
N PHE A 88 17.30 -10.80 -6.56
CA PHE A 88 17.58 -11.78 -5.50
C PHE A 88 16.34 -12.33 -4.80
N ARG A 89 15.29 -11.50 -4.64
CA ARG A 89 14.05 -11.89 -3.94
C ARG A 89 12.89 -12.11 -4.89
N THR A 90 12.65 -11.21 -5.84
CA THR A 90 11.39 -11.25 -6.59
C THR A 90 11.37 -12.33 -7.66
N ILE A 91 12.50 -12.58 -8.33
CA ILE A 91 12.59 -13.63 -9.37
C ILE A 91 12.28 -15.02 -8.80
N SER A 92 12.79 -15.38 -7.62
CA SER A 92 12.52 -16.70 -7.03
C SER A 92 11.03 -16.92 -6.75
N HIS A 93 10.34 -15.91 -6.21
CA HIS A 93 8.88 -15.97 -5.99
C HIS A 93 8.08 -15.99 -7.29
N LEU A 94 8.57 -15.35 -8.37
CA LEU A 94 7.94 -15.40 -9.68
C LEU A 94 8.07 -16.78 -10.32
N VAL A 95 9.25 -17.39 -10.22
CA VAL A 95 9.49 -18.78 -10.67
C VAL A 95 8.60 -19.75 -9.90
N GLN A 96 8.47 -19.57 -8.58
CA GLN A 96 7.60 -20.38 -7.73
C GLN A 96 6.10 -20.06 -7.88
N ARG A 97 5.74 -19.07 -8.71
CA ARG A 97 4.36 -18.58 -8.91
C ARG A 97 3.62 -18.27 -7.60
N THR A 98 4.35 -17.94 -6.54
CA THR A 98 3.76 -17.57 -5.26
C THR A 98 2.94 -16.31 -5.43
N PRO A 99 1.70 -16.19 -4.92
CA PRO A 99 0.94 -14.95 -5.04
C PRO A 99 1.66 -13.78 -4.33
N PRO A 100 1.55 -12.54 -4.84
CA PRO A 100 2.17 -11.37 -4.22
C PRO A 100 1.62 -11.06 -2.82
N LEU A 101 0.34 -11.38 -2.60
CA LEU A 101 -0.32 -11.26 -1.33
C LEU A 101 -0.52 -12.65 -0.74
N PRO A 102 -0.23 -12.86 0.55
CA PRO A 102 -0.52 -14.11 1.21
C PRO A 102 -2.04 -14.32 1.19
N THR A 103 -2.48 -15.36 0.50
CA THR A 103 -3.87 -15.81 0.57
C THR A 103 -3.95 -16.84 1.69
N PRO A 104 -4.85 -16.67 2.68
CA PRO A 104 -5.04 -17.68 3.69
C PRO A 104 -5.48 -18.97 3.00
N ARG A 105 -4.86 -20.10 3.40
CA ARG A 105 -5.36 -21.40 2.95
C ARG A 105 -6.74 -21.61 3.58
N PRO A 106 -7.77 -21.96 2.80
CA PRO A 106 -9.06 -22.29 3.39
C PRO A 106 -8.88 -23.55 4.25
N GLY A 107 -9.03 -23.42 5.57
CA GLY A 107 -9.14 -24.57 6.48
C GLY A 107 -8.08 -24.75 7.57
N THR A 108 -7.17 -23.82 7.84
CA THR A 108 -6.27 -23.91 9.01
C THR A 108 -6.62 -22.84 10.04
N TRP A 109 -7.58 -23.16 10.90
CA TRP A 109 -7.82 -22.50 12.18
C TRP A 109 -7.52 -23.54 13.28
N ASP A 110 -6.25 -23.93 13.40
CA ASP A 110 -5.74 -24.70 14.53
C ASP A 110 -5.14 -23.73 15.56
#